data_AF-A0A453FQD8-F1
#
_entry.id   AF-A0A453FQD8-F1
#
_cell.length_a   1.000
_cell.length_b   1.000
_cell.length_c   1.000
_cell.angle_alpha   90.00
_cell.angle_beta   90.00
_cell.angle_gamma   90.00
#
_symmetry.space_group_name_H-M   'P 1'
#
loop_
_entity.id
_entity.type
_entity.pdbx_description
1 polymer ?
#
loop_
_entity_poly.entity_id
_entity_poly.type
_entity_poly.pdbx_seq_one_letter_code
_entity_poly.pdbx_strand_id
1 'polypeptide(L)'
;AGIIRKTRTVMECLHRFCRDCIDKSMRLGNNECPACRTHCASRRSLRDDPNYDALIATLYPDIDKYEEEELAFGEEERTRNK
;
A
#
# COMPACT_ATOMS: atom_id res chain seq x y z
N ALA A 1 -5.62 6.89 1.88
CA ALA A 1 -5.19 5.75 2.70
C ALA A 1 -3.67 5.63 2.62
N GLY A 2 -2.98 5.93 3.73
CA GLY A 2 -1.53 5.83 3.83
C GLY A 2 -1.07 4.44 4.29
N ILE A 3 -1.98 3.64 4.85
CA ILE A 3 -1.69 2.31 5.37
C ILE A 3 -1.89 1.25 4.29
N ILE A 4 -0.98 0.28 4.23
CA ILE A 4 -1.07 -0.84 3.29
C ILE A 4 -2.21 -1.77 3.71
N ARG A 5 -3.12 -2.08 2.78
CA ARG A 5 -4.22 -3.05 3.01
C ARG A 5 -4.15 -4.21 2.03
N LYS A 6 -4.38 -5.44 2.53
CA LYS A 6 -4.34 -6.69 1.75
C LYS A 6 -3.00 -6.79 0.99
N THR A 7 -1.92 -6.88 1.75
CA THR A 7 -0.56 -6.70 1.25
C THR A 7 -0.23 -7.70 0.14
N ARG A 8 0.34 -7.19 -0.94
CA ARG A 8 0.98 -7.99 -1.99
C ARG A 8 2.43 -7.61 -2.15
N THR A 9 3.28 -8.61 -2.36
CA THR A 9 4.73 -8.47 -2.47
C THR A 9 5.19 -8.89 -3.86
N VAL A 10 6.06 -8.09 -4.47
CA VAL A 10 6.80 -8.47 -5.68
C VAL A 10 7.88 -9.46 -5.29
N MET A 11 7.84 -10.69 -5.80
CA MET A 11 8.77 -11.74 -5.34
C MET A 11 10.24 -11.48 -5.72
N GLU A 12 10.48 -10.76 -6.81
CA GLU A 12 11.84 -10.47 -7.30
C GLU A 12 12.56 -9.43 -6.44
N CYS A 13 11.83 -8.44 -5.89
CA CYS A 13 12.44 -7.29 -5.20
C CYS A 13 11.87 -7.01 -3.81
N LEU A 14 10.93 -7.84 -3.33
CA LEU A 14 10.31 -7.81 -2.00
C LEU A 14 9.61 -6.49 -1.62
N HIS A 15 9.34 -5.61 -2.58
CA HIS A 15 8.53 -4.42 -2.34
C HIS A 15 7.06 -4.79 -2.10
N ARG A 16 6.47 -4.16 -1.09
CA ARG A 16 5.10 -4.39 -0.60
C ARG A 16 4.18 -3.26 -1.02
N PHE A 17 2.97 -3.62 -1.40
CA PHE A 17 1.94 -2.68 -1.85
C PHE A 17 0.56 -3.15 -1.40
N CYS A 18 -0.40 -2.24 -1.33
CA CYS A 18 -1.81 -2.62 -1.21
C CYS A 18 -2.21 -3.41 -2.45
N ARG A 19 -3.08 -4.42 -2.30
CA ARG A 19 -3.61 -5.19 -3.43
C ARG A 19 -4.14 -4.31 -4.54
N ASP A 20 -5.03 -3.37 -4.20
CA ASP A 20 -5.71 -2.56 -5.20
C ASP A 20 -4.73 -1.62 -5.93
N CYS A 21 -3.72 -1.12 -5.21
CA CYS A 21 -2.69 -0.25 -5.77
C CYS A 21 -1.81 -1.01 -6.77
N ILE A 22 -1.27 -2.16 -6.40
CA ILE A 22 -0.40 -2.93 -7.31
C ILE A 22 -1.21 -3.57 -8.44
N ASP A 23 -2.43 -4.03 -8.19
CA ASP A 23 -3.30 -4.58 -9.24
C ASP A 23 -3.65 -3.52 -10.29
N LYS A 24 -3.93 -2.29 -9.85
CA LYS A 24 -4.15 -1.15 -10.74
C LYS A 24 -2.89 -0.81 -11.53
N SER A 25 -1.73 -0.77 -10.88
CA SER A 25 -0.45 -0.49 -11.54
C SER A 25 -0.11 -1.56 -12.58
N MET A 26 -0.27 -2.84 -12.27
CA MET A 26 -0.05 -3.94 -13.21
C MET A 26 -1.02 -3.94 -14.39
N ARG A 27 -2.24 -3.41 -14.22
CA ARG A 27 -3.23 -3.30 -15.29
C ARG A 27 -2.93 -2.14 -16.24
N LEU A 28 -2.45 -1.02 -15.73
CA LEU A 28 -2.28 0.23 -16.48
C LEU A 28 -0.83 0.51 -16.89
N GLY A 29 0.14 -0.17 -16.28
CA GLY A 29 1.56 0.10 -16.44
C GLY A 29 2.30 -0.96 -17.26
N ASN A 30 3.62 -0.90 -17.20
CA ASN A 30 4.53 -1.63 -18.09
C ASN A 30 5.02 -2.96 -17.51
N ASN A 31 4.24 -3.62 -16.64
CA ASN A 31 4.67 -4.84 -15.96
C ASN A 31 6.00 -4.64 -15.19
N GLU A 32 6.08 -3.58 -14.39
CA GLU A 32 7.26 -3.24 -13.58
C GLU A 32 6.85 -2.94 -12.14
N CYS A 33 7.76 -3.19 -11.20
CA CYS A 33 7.56 -2.82 -9.80
C CYS A 33 7.45 -1.28 -9.67
N PRO A 34 6.39 -0.73 -9.04
CA PRO A 34 6.19 0.72 -8.91
C PRO A 34 7.31 1.43 -8.14
N ALA A 35 8.01 0.73 -7.25
CA ALA A 35 9.05 1.31 -6.39
C ALA A 35 10.44 1.32 -7.06
N CYS A 36 10.82 0.23 -7.73
CA CYS A 36 12.20 0.03 -8.20
C CYS A 36 12.32 -0.33 -9.69
N ARG A 37 11.21 -0.39 -10.42
CA ARG A 37 11.12 -0.72 -11.85
C ARG A 37 11.64 -2.10 -12.26
N THR A 38 11.92 -2.98 -11.31
CA THR A 38 12.20 -4.40 -11.60
C THR A 38 11.05 -5.00 -12.40
N HIS A 39 11.37 -5.67 -13.50
CA HIS A 39 10.37 -6.27 -14.39
C HIS A 39 9.53 -7.34 -13.66
N CYS A 40 8.22 -7.24 -13.79
CA CYS A 40 7.19 -8.08 -13.17
C CYS A 40 6.34 -8.70 -14.28
N ALA A 41 6.76 -9.83 -14.85
CA ALA A 41 6.18 -10.41 -16.07
C ALA A 41 4.64 -10.53 -16.09
N SER A 42 3.99 -10.73 -14.94
CA SER A 42 2.53 -10.67 -14.82
C SER A 42 2.08 -10.49 -13.37
N ARG A 43 0.76 -10.44 -13.14
CA ARG A 43 0.17 -10.52 -11.80
C ARG A 43 0.59 -11.77 -11.00
N ARG A 44 1.14 -12.82 -11.65
CA ARG A 44 1.67 -14.02 -10.99
C ARG A 44 3.05 -13.79 -10.37
N SER A 45 3.73 -12.69 -10.68
CA SER A 45 4.98 -12.28 -10.02
C SER A 45 4.73 -11.71 -8.61
N LEU A 46 3.47 -11.54 -8.24
CA LEU A 46 3.02 -11.02 -6.94
C LEU A 46 2.50 -12.17 -6.06
N ARG A 47 2.73 -12.06 -4.74
CA ARG A 47 2.16 -12.96 -3.73
C ARG A 47 1.51 -12.16 -2.62
N ASP A 48 0.52 -12.75 -1.99
CA ASP A 48 -0.13 -12.16 -0.82
C ASP A 48 0.78 -12.35 0.40
N ASP A 49 0.84 -11.34 1.28
CA ASP A 49 1.69 -11.36 2.48
C ASP A 49 0.82 -11.16 3.74
N PRO A 50 0.11 -12.22 4.20
CA PRO A 50 -0.77 -12.14 5.35
C PRO A 50 -0.01 -11.88 6.66
N ASN A 51 1.30 -12.19 6.72
CA ASN A 51 2.13 -11.91 7.89
C ASN A 51 2.36 -10.40 8.04
N TYR A 52 2.58 -9.69 6.94
CA TYR A 52 2.67 -8.24 6.95
C TYR A 52 1.34 -7.59 7.31
N ASP A 53 0.22 -8.12 6.81
CA ASP A 53 -1.11 -7.66 7.21
C ASP A 53 -1.35 -7.87 8.72
N ALA A 54 -0.93 -9.01 9.28
CA ALA A 54 -1.02 -9.27 10.72
C ALA A 54 -0.13 -8.33 11.55
N LEU A 55 1.07 -7.98 11.05
CA LEU A 55 1.94 -7.00 11.68
C LEU A 55 1.27 -5.62 11.71
N ILE A 56 0.69 -5.18 10.58
CA ILE A 56 -0.04 -3.92 10.52
C ILE A 56 -1.21 -3.93 11.50
N ALA A 57 -2.02 -5.00 11.55
CA ALA A 57 -3.14 -5.11 12.48
C ALA A 57 -2.72 -5.14 13.95
N THR A 58 -1.50 -5.61 14.25
CA THR A 58 -0.94 -5.58 15.60
C THR A 58 -0.53 -4.16 16.02
N LEU A 59 0.06 -3.40 15.09
CA LEU A 59 0.51 -2.03 15.35
C LEU A 59 -0.63 -1.01 15.30
N TYR A 60 -1.59 -1.22 14.40
CA TYR A 60 -2.75 -0.37 14.14
C TYR A 60 -4.01 -1.23 14.15
N PRO A 61 -4.55 -1.57 15.33
CA PRO A 61 -5.73 -2.43 15.46
C PRO A 61 -6.98 -1.84 14.81
N ASP A 62 -7.07 -0.51 14.77
CA ASP A 62 -8.15 0.24 14.12
C ASP A 62 -7.55 1.19 13.08
N ILE A 63 -7.38 0.67 11.86
CA ILE A 63 -6.80 1.39 10.74
C ILE A 63 -7.73 2.52 10.28
N ASP A 64 -9.05 2.30 10.31
CA ASP A 64 -10.02 3.28 9.85
C ASP A 64 -10.00 4.52 10.76
N LYS A 65 -9.96 4.30 12.08
CA LYS A 65 -9.77 5.39 13.05
C LYS A 65 -8.46 6.14 12.83
N TYR A 66 -7.34 5.43 12.66
CA TYR A 66 -6.03 6.06 12.41
C TYR A 66 -6.07 6.94 11.16
N GLU A 67 -6.65 6.45 10.06
CA GLU A 67 -6.73 7.22 8.82
C GLU A 67 -7.67 8.42 8.92
N GLU A 68 -8.74 8.34 9.71
CA GLU A 68 -9.62 9.48 10.00
C GLU A 68 -8.89 10.55 10.82
N GLU A 69 -8.17 10.17 11.86
CA GLU A 69 -7.37 11.08 12.69
C GLU A 69 -6.28 11.80 11.87
N GLU A 70 -5.57 11.07 11.01
CA GLU A 70 -4.56 11.65 10.10
C GLU A 70 -5.17 12.63 9.08
N LEU A 71 -6.35 12.31 8.53
CA LEU A 71 -7.06 13.19 7.61
C LEU A 71 -7.52 14.47 8.31
N ALA A 72 -8.12 14.35 9.50
CA ALA A 72 -8.56 15.49 10.31
C ALA A 72 -7.38 16.40 10.65
N PHE A 73 -6.25 15.84 11.09
CA PHE A 73 -5.04 16.61 11.38
C PHE A 73 -4.51 17.35 10.14
N GLY A 74 -4.49 16.70 8.98
CA GLY A 74 -4.08 17.32 7.72
C GLY A 74 -5.02 18.45 7.27
N GLU A 75 -6.32 18.34 7.54
CA GLU A 75 -7.30 19.40 7.26
C GLU A 75 -7.13 20.59 8.22
N GLU A 76 -6.90 20.35 9.50
CA GLU A 76 -6.59 21.39 10.49
C GLU A 76 -5.32 22.17 10.11
N GLU A 77 -4.26 21.49 9.68
CA GLU A 77 -3.04 22.17 9.25
C GLU A 77 -3.28 23.06 8.02
N ARG A 78 -4.05 22.55 7.04
CA ARG A 78 -4.40 23.30 5.82
C ARG A 78 -5.29 24.50 6.08
N THR A 79 -6.15 24.44 7.10
CA THR A 79 -7.01 25.57 7.49
C THR A 79 -6.22 26.63 8.25
N ARG A 80 -5.27 26.23 9.12
CA ARG A 80 -4.39 27.16 9.84
C ARG A 80 -3.39 27.89 8.93
N ASN A 81 -2.93 27.24 7.86
CA ASN A 81 -1.94 27.79 6.93
C ASN A 81 -2.57 28.59 5.77
N LYS A 82 -3.89 28.79 5.80
CA LYS A 82 -4.63 29.64 4.87
C LYS A 82 -4.75 31.06 5.42
#